data_AF-A0A957HNC8-F1
#
_entry.id   AF-A0A957HNC8-F1
#
_cell.length_a   1.000
_cell.length_b   1.000
_cell.length_c   1.000
_cell.angle_alpha   90.00
_cell.angle_beta   90.00
_cell.angle_gamma   90.00
#
_symmetry.space_group_name_H-M   'P 1'
#
loop_
_entity.id
_entity.type
_entity.pdbx_description
1 polymer ?
#
loop_
_entity_poly.entity_id
_entity_poly.type
_entity_poly.pdbx_seq_one_letter_code
_entity_poly.pdbx_strand_id
1 'polypeptide(L)'
;MSTDNQFSGLPMPVFTAFGWAGEETALQFALSQLELYIGALHDKLPRTVQMKLPNYGLSQINKNVYLAANQDVESDIHLVFNARPMSLELQIALTDKQALDKAWKLAARQPIMWHRLVTELGAEWSLHIQQMQLDSDSGDLVGHYQDLFKDSVLSLDDETAVSLLEKAAYLNSEEKWVTPIFLSRRYVSEQASAMGVAILDVMSDQIVELMPLIDFLTGQKKRKAVKTKKTKSVTAPILQPIAPDSTQVVTESIISVEDGFSYTSELKPLHLRKGFVNMTPKHWPFFSVNSRTETRQVTVYYEGIYDKDCAVWRMVPNDRARLVLSPTVKQWLEDNFHSSDHVQVVARKLDGDEIQISLKPVE
;
A
#
# COMPACT_ATOMS: atom_id res chain seq x y z
N MET A 1 -2.26 -16.54 39.27
CA MET A 1 -2.67 -16.02 37.95
C MET A 1 -4.16 -15.75 38.04
N SER A 2 -4.52 -14.50 38.28
CA SER A 2 -5.91 -14.09 38.53
C SER A 2 -6.65 -14.01 37.20
N THR A 3 -7.80 -14.66 37.12
CA THR A 3 -8.68 -14.75 35.94
C THR A 3 -9.49 -13.46 35.66
N ASP A 4 -9.12 -12.33 36.26
CA ASP A 4 -9.95 -11.11 36.30
C ASP A 4 -9.54 -9.97 35.34
N ASN A 5 -8.51 -10.16 34.51
CA ASN A 5 -8.04 -9.11 33.59
C ASN A 5 -8.34 -9.45 32.13
N GLN A 6 -9.60 -9.72 31.82
CA GLN A 6 -10.05 -9.88 30.43
C GLN A 6 -10.29 -8.49 29.81
N PHE A 7 -9.72 -8.25 28.63
CA PHE A 7 -9.96 -7.02 27.88
C PHE A 7 -11.45 -6.89 27.51
N SER A 8 -12.08 -5.78 27.90
CA SER A 8 -13.50 -5.50 27.67
C SER A 8 -13.76 -4.32 26.73
N GLY A 9 -12.70 -3.66 26.26
CA GLY A 9 -12.76 -2.48 25.40
C GLY A 9 -11.86 -1.35 25.90
N LEU A 10 -11.80 -0.26 25.14
CA LEU A 10 -11.12 0.98 25.53
C LEU A 10 -12.16 2.05 25.88
N PRO A 11 -12.67 2.11 27.13
CA PRO A 11 -13.75 3.03 27.46
C PRO A 11 -13.27 4.49 27.45
N MET A 12 -14.19 5.45 27.30
CA MET A 12 -13.87 6.90 27.29
C MET A 12 -12.91 7.38 28.39
N PRO A 13 -12.96 6.89 29.65
CA PRO A 13 -11.98 7.23 30.66
C PRO A 13 -10.51 6.98 30.27
N VAL A 14 -10.23 5.99 29.41
CA VAL A 14 -8.88 5.74 28.88
C VAL A 14 -8.39 6.94 28.08
N PHE A 15 -9.24 7.51 27.23
CA PHE A 15 -8.89 8.64 26.38
C PHE A 15 -8.82 9.94 27.18
N THR A 16 -9.82 10.20 28.02
CA THR A 16 -9.88 11.44 28.82
C THR A 16 -8.72 11.57 29.80
N ALA A 17 -8.18 10.45 30.31
CA ALA A 17 -7.01 10.43 31.19
C ALA A 17 -5.78 11.12 30.59
N PHE A 18 -5.60 11.08 29.26
CA PHE A 18 -4.49 11.77 28.59
C PHE A 18 -4.69 13.28 28.45
N GLY A 19 -5.89 13.80 28.76
CA GLY A 19 -6.22 15.23 28.67
C GLY A 19 -6.27 15.93 30.03
N TRP A 20 -6.26 15.14 31.11
CA TRP A 20 -6.34 15.64 32.47
C TRP A 20 -4.93 15.83 33.03
N ALA A 21 -4.45 17.07 32.99
CA ALA A 21 -3.14 17.41 33.55
C ALA A 21 -3.14 17.17 35.07
N GLY A 22 -2.44 16.12 35.52
CA GLY A 22 -2.07 15.94 36.93
C GLY A 22 -2.71 14.78 37.69
N GLU A 23 -3.59 13.97 37.08
CA GLU A 23 -4.17 12.81 37.76
C GLU A 23 -3.45 11.51 37.38
N GLU A 24 -2.34 11.24 38.08
CA GLU A 24 -1.46 10.09 37.82
C GLU A 24 -2.19 8.74 37.92
N THR A 25 -3.20 8.64 38.79
CA THR A 25 -4.05 7.45 38.94
C THR A 25 -4.90 7.17 37.70
N ALA A 26 -5.47 8.20 37.07
CA ALA A 26 -6.25 8.07 35.83
C ALA A 26 -5.34 7.65 34.67
N LEU A 27 -4.12 8.19 34.61
CA LEU A 27 -3.13 7.80 33.61
C LEU A 27 -2.69 6.35 33.80
N GLN A 28 -2.40 5.92 35.04
CA GLN A 28 -2.06 4.52 35.33
C GLN A 28 -3.18 3.56 34.95
N PHE A 29 -4.43 3.92 35.24
CA PHE A 29 -5.60 3.16 34.78
C PHE A 29 -5.62 3.05 33.24
N ALA A 30 -5.49 4.17 32.52
CA ALA A 30 -5.49 4.17 31.07
C ALA A 30 -4.35 3.31 30.47
N LEU A 31 -3.14 3.42 31.03
CA LEU A 31 -2.00 2.61 30.61
C LEU A 31 -2.23 1.11 30.87
N SER A 32 -2.83 0.74 32.00
CA SER A 32 -3.18 -0.66 32.29
C SER A 32 -4.21 -1.22 31.29
N GLN A 33 -5.18 -0.41 30.85
CA GLN A 33 -6.16 -0.82 29.84
C GLN A 33 -5.51 -0.97 28.46
N LEU A 34 -4.58 -0.09 28.10
CA LEU A 34 -3.82 -0.21 26.86
C LEU A 34 -2.92 -1.45 26.86
N GLU A 35 -2.33 -1.81 28.01
CA GLU A 35 -1.54 -3.02 28.16
C GLU A 35 -2.38 -4.30 27.96
N LEU A 36 -3.61 -4.33 28.51
CA LEU A 36 -4.56 -5.42 28.22
C LEU A 36 -4.98 -5.45 26.75
N TYR A 37 -5.21 -4.28 26.15
CA TYR A 37 -5.55 -4.14 24.75
C TYR A 37 -4.47 -4.72 23.83
N ILE A 38 -3.20 -4.37 24.03
CA ILE A 38 -2.12 -4.83 23.14
C ILE A 38 -1.89 -6.33 23.24
N GLY A 39 -2.01 -6.91 24.44
CA GLY A 39 -1.95 -8.36 24.63
C GLY A 39 -3.09 -9.07 23.91
N ALA A 40 -4.33 -8.62 24.10
CA ALA A 40 -5.50 -9.19 23.44
C ALA A 40 -5.48 -9.00 21.91
N LEU A 41 -4.95 -7.87 21.43
CA LEU A 41 -4.77 -7.60 20.00
C LEU A 41 -3.74 -8.55 19.40
N HIS A 42 -2.56 -8.69 20.03
CA HIS A 42 -1.52 -9.58 19.54
C HIS A 42 -2.01 -11.03 19.44
N ASP A 43 -2.73 -11.53 20.45
CA ASP A 43 -3.31 -12.87 20.44
C ASP A 43 -4.32 -13.10 19.31
N LYS A 44 -5.01 -12.02 18.89
CA LYS A 44 -6.00 -12.05 17.81
C LYS A 44 -5.39 -11.98 16.41
N LEU A 45 -4.18 -11.44 16.29
CA LEU A 45 -3.50 -11.32 15.00
C LEU A 45 -3.30 -12.68 14.33
N PRO A 46 -3.36 -12.75 12.99
CA PRO A 46 -2.99 -13.96 12.28
C PRO A 46 -1.55 -14.36 12.62
N ARG A 47 -1.29 -15.67 12.71
CA ARG A 47 0.04 -16.21 13.05
C ARG A 47 1.15 -15.68 12.14
N THR A 48 0.85 -15.38 10.88
CA THR A 48 1.80 -14.78 9.94
C THR A 48 2.25 -13.38 10.36
N VAL A 49 1.37 -12.60 10.98
CA VAL A 49 1.65 -11.25 11.49
C VAL A 49 2.37 -11.35 12.84
N GLN A 50 1.92 -12.21 13.74
CA GLN A 50 2.59 -12.45 15.03
C GLN A 50 4.06 -12.86 14.84
N MET A 51 4.37 -13.67 13.83
CA MET A 51 5.76 -14.04 13.53
C MET A 51 6.62 -12.86 13.03
N LYS A 52 6.01 -11.83 12.45
CA LYS A 52 6.70 -10.64 11.95
C LYS A 52 6.82 -9.56 13.02
N LEU A 53 5.86 -9.51 13.94
CA LEU A 53 5.79 -8.55 15.03
C LEU A 53 5.66 -9.31 16.36
N PRO A 54 6.67 -10.11 16.75
CA PRO A 54 6.57 -10.97 17.91
C PRO A 54 6.69 -10.23 19.24
N ASN A 55 7.17 -8.99 19.23
CA ASN A 55 7.36 -8.20 20.43
C ASN A 55 6.22 -7.19 20.57
N TYR A 56 5.64 -7.10 21.76
CA TYR A 56 4.58 -6.16 22.05
C TYR A 56 4.63 -5.75 23.51
N GLY A 57 4.10 -4.56 23.83
CA GLY A 57 4.10 -4.09 25.20
C GLY A 57 3.75 -2.62 25.33
N LEU A 58 3.97 -2.10 26.53
CA LEU A 58 3.73 -0.72 26.90
C LEU A 58 5.06 0.03 27.03
N SER A 59 5.22 1.14 26.31
CA SER A 59 6.30 2.10 26.54
C SER A 59 5.88 3.09 27.62
N GLN A 60 6.51 3.01 28.80
CA GLN A 60 6.27 3.94 29.90
C GLN A 60 6.74 5.36 29.58
N ILE A 61 7.80 5.48 28.77
CA ILE A 61 8.39 6.76 28.37
C ILE A 61 7.45 7.48 27.41
N ASN A 62 7.03 6.78 26.34
CA ASN A 62 6.19 7.38 25.30
C ASN A 62 4.69 7.30 25.62
N LYS A 63 4.32 6.62 26.72
CA LYS A 63 2.93 6.41 27.20
C LYS A 63 2.02 5.83 26.12
N ASN A 64 2.53 4.84 25.38
CA ASN A 64 1.83 4.18 24.28
C ASN A 64 2.12 2.68 24.28
N VAL A 65 1.33 1.93 23.51
CA VAL A 65 1.57 0.49 23.30
C VAL A 65 2.03 0.22 21.89
N TYR A 66 2.81 -0.84 21.71
CA TYR A 66 3.46 -1.12 20.43
C TYR A 66 3.41 -2.60 20.04
N LEU A 67 3.58 -2.85 18.74
CA LEU A 67 3.94 -4.13 18.12
C LEU A 67 5.25 -3.91 17.33
N ALA A 68 6.27 -4.70 17.57
CA ALA A 68 7.60 -4.49 16.98
C ALA A 68 8.20 -5.79 16.44
N ALA A 69 8.97 -5.66 15.35
CA ALA A 69 9.69 -6.77 14.76
C ALA A 69 10.86 -7.24 15.64
N ASN A 70 11.53 -6.32 16.34
CA ASN A 70 12.67 -6.58 17.20
C ASN A 70 12.38 -6.23 18.67
N GLN A 71 13.24 -6.74 19.57
CA GLN A 71 13.18 -6.41 21.01
C GLN A 71 13.48 -4.94 21.25
N ASP A 72 14.43 -4.40 20.50
CA ASP A 72 14.65 -2.96 20.43
C ASP A 72 13.63 -2.36 19.45
N VAL A 73 12.64 -1.65 20.00
CA VAL A 73 11.42 -1.24 19.28
C VAL A 73 11.74 -0.34 18.10
N GLU A 74 12.68 0.59 18.26
CA GLU A 74 13.00 1.60 17.24
C GLU A 74 14.04 1.12 16.22
N SER A 75 14.62 -0.06 16.42
CA SER A 75 15.65 -0.65 15.54
C SER A 75 15.13 -1.12 14.17
N ASP A 76 13.82 -1.29 14.04
CA ASP A 76 13.16 -1.72 12.81
C ASP A 76 11.72 -1.19 12.79
N ILE A 77 10.94 -1.63 11.81
CA ILE A 77 9.54 -1.27 11.69
C ILE A 77 8.74 -1.70 12.93
N HIS A 78 7.98 -0.76 13.45
CA HIS A 78 7.09 -0.98 14.58
C HIS A 78 5.78 -0.24 14.37
N LEU A 79 4.72 -0.76 14.98
CA LEU A 79 3.41 -0.12 15.06
C LEU A 79 3.21 0.37 16.49
N VAL A 80 2.62 1.54 16.60
CA VAL A 80 2.33 2.23 17.85
C VAL A 80 0.86 2.60 17.89
N PHE A 81 0.24 2.43 19.05
CA PHE A 81 -1.11 2.87 19.34
C PHE A 81 -1.04 3.99 20.37
N ASN A 82 -1.30 5.22 19.92
CA ASN A 82 -1.28 6.40 20.75
C ASN A 82 -2.72 6.77 21.12
N ALA A 83 -3.07 6.60 22.39
CA ALA A 83 -4.30 7.14 22.93
C ALA A 83 -4.12 8.64 23.23
N ARG A 84 -5.04 9.45 22.74
CA ARG A 84 -5.13 10.90 22.95
C ARG A 84 -6.55 11.24 23.42
N PRO A 85 -6.77 12.43 24.01
CA PRO A 85 -8.09 12.82 24.53
C PRO A 85 -9.25 12.64 23.54
N MET A 86 -8.99 12.95 22.27
CA MET A 86 -10.01 12.93 21.22
C MET A 86 -9.81 11.82 20.19
N SER A 87 -8.77 10.99 20.32
CA SER A 87 -8.47 9.98 19.30
C SER A 87 -7.65 8.79 19.79
N LEU A 88 -7.81 7.67 19.10
CA LEU A 88 -6.84 6.59 19.06
C LEU A 88 -6.10 6.66 17.72
N GLU A 89 -4.77 6.79 17.76
CA GLU A 89 -3.94 6.86 16.56
C GLU A 89 -3.15 5.56 16.41
N LEU A 90 -3.41 4.82 15.33
CA LEU A 90 -2.55 3.74 14.86
C LEU A 90 -1.48 4.37 13.99
N GLN A 91 -0.21 4.14 14.32
CA GLN A 91 0.93 4.68 13.60
C GLN A 91 1.93 3.57 13.28
N ILE A 92 2.34 3.44 12.03
CA ILE A 92 3.56 2.73 11.65
C ILE A 92 4.70 3.73 11.67
N ALA A 93 5.83 3.33 12.24
CA ALA A 93 7.04 4.12 12.26
C ALA A 93 8.23 3.30 11.78
N LEU A 94 9.10 3.94 11.00
CA LEU A 94 10.43 3.45 10.67
C LEU A 94 11.40 4.62 10.86
N THR A 95 12.27 4.51 11.86
CA THR A 95 13.15 5.60 12.32
C THR A 95 14.62 5.22 12.29
N ASP A 96 14.97 3.94 12.42
CA ASP A 96 16.36 3.49 12.33
C ASP A 96 16.98 3.79 10.96
N LYS A 97 18.17 4.39 10.98
CA LYS A 97 18.87 4.84 9.77
C LYS A 97 19.21 3.68 8.84
N GLN A 98 19.61 2.52 9.37
CA GLN A 98 20.02 1.37 8.55
C GLN A 98 18.80 0.70 7.90
N ALA A 99 17.70 0.58 8.63
CA ALA A 99 16.45 0.08 8.12
C ALA A 99 15.86 1.02 7.06
N LEU A 100 15.90 2.35 7.31
CA LEU A 100 15.49 3.37 6.35
C LEU A 100 16.35 3.36 5.08
N ASP A 101 17.66 3.15 5.18
CA ASP A 101 18.53 3.10 4.00
C ASP A 101 18.12 1.96 3.04
N LYS A 102 17.78 0.79 3.60
CA LYS A 102 17.24 -0.32 2.82
C LYS A 102 15.87 0.02 2.23
N ALA A 103 14.97 0.54 3.04
CA ALA A 103 13.61 0.88 2.64
C ALA A 103 13.59 1.93 1.52
N TRP A 104 14.36 3.01 1.66
CA TRP A 104 14.44 4.09 0.68
C TRP A 104 15.14 3.68 -0.61
N LYS A 105 16.21 2.89 -0.55
CA LYS A 105 16.82 2.33 -1.76
C LYS A 105 15.86 1.42 -2.52
N LEU A 106 15.03 0.66 -1.81
CA LEU A 106 14.03 -0.20 -2.44
C LEU A 106 12.88 0.63 -3.02
N ALA A 107 12.37 1.61 -2.27
CA ALA A 107 11.33 2.53 -2.73
C ALA A 107 11.77 3.35 -3.95
N ALA A 108 12.99 3.89 -3.96
CA ALA A 108 13.53 4.63 -5.11
C ALA A 108 13.74 3.73 -6.35
N ARG A 109 13.99 2.43 -6.17
CA ARG A 109 14.07 1.45 -7.29
C ARG A 109 12.70 1.05 -7.83
N GLN A 110 11.66 1.09 -6.99
CA GLN A 110 10.30 0.68 -7.33
C GLN A 110 9.27 1.73 -6.86
N PRO A 111 9.37 2.98 -7.36
CA PRO A 111 8.59 4.09 -6.81
C PRO A 111 7.09 3.91 -7.01
N ILE A 112 6.70 3.30 -8.14
CA ILE A 112 5.31 3.03 -8.50
C ILE A 112 4.69 1.97 -7.58
N MET A 113 5.46 0.94 -7.22
CA MET A 113 4.99 -0.08 -6.29
C MET A 113 4.82 0.50 -4.90
N TRP A 114 5.79 1.29 -4.43
CA TRP A 114 5.69 1.95 -3.13
C TRP A 114 4.49 2.90 -3.08
N HIS A 115 4.34 3.76 -4.09
CA HIS A 115 3.24 4.72 -4.19
C HIS A 115 1.89 4.01 -4.15
N ARG A 116 1.75 2.93 -4.92
CA ARG A 116 0.58 2.06 -4.89
C ARG A 116 0.28 1.51 -3.50
N LEU A 117 1.27 0.90 -2.85
CA LEU A 117 1.06 0.29 -1.53
C LEU A 117 0.67 1.31 -0.46
N VAL A 118 1.10 2.57 -0.61
CA VAL A 118 0.76 3.67 0.30
C VAL A 118 -0.63 4.23 0.00
N THR A 119 -0.96 4.46 -1.27
CA THR A 119 -2.25 5.05 -1.69
C THR A 119 -3.41 4.06 -1.58
N GLU A 120 -3.17 2.75 -1.73
CA GLU A 120 -4.18 1.71 -1.50
C GLU A 120 -4.70 1.66 -0.06
N LEU A 121 -4.01 2.26 0.90
CA LEU A 121 -4.49 2.37 2.28
C LEU A 121 -5.73 3.28 2.39
N GLY A 122 -5.92 4.21 1.46
CA GLY A 122 -7.08 5.09 1.37
C GLY A 122 -6.96 6.41 2.15
N ALA A 123 -7.94 7.30 1.96
CA ALA A 123 -7.93 8.70 2.40
C ALA A 123 -7.72 8.91 3.91
N GLU A 124 -8.13 7.93 4.72
CA GLU A 124 -8.06 7.96 6.18
C GLU A 124 -6.63 7.85 6.72
N TRP A 125 -5.67 7.51 5.86
CA TRP A 125 -4.26 7.44 6.20
C TRP A 125 -3.54 8.73 5.82
N SER A 126 -2.68 9.19 6.73
CA SER A 126 -1.73 10.27 6.48
C SER A 126 -0.31 9.73 6.44
N LEU A 127 0.45 10.19 5.45
CA LEU A 127 1.88 9.93 5.33
C LEU A 127 2.64 11.15 5.83
N HIS A 128 3.65 10.90 6.65
CA HIS A 128 4.56 11.92 7.14
C HIS A 128 5.99 11.44 6.97
N ILE A 129 6.75 12.14 6.11
CA ILE A 129 8.17 11.92 5.89
C ILE A 129 8.89 13.16 6.39
N GLN A 130 9.80 12.97 7.35
CA GLN A 130 10.55 14.06 7.94
C GLN A 130 11.99 14.06 7.45
N GLN A 131 12.66 15.19 7.60
CA GLN A 131 14.12 15.29 7.60
C GLN A 131 14.55 15.64 9.01
N MET A 132 15.29 14.73 9.63
CA MET A 132 15.88 14.90 10.96
C MET A 132 17.39 15.04 10.86
N GLN A 133 17.96 15.90 11.70
CA GLN A 133 19.39 16.10 11.80
C GLN A 133 19.98 15.16 12.86
N LEU A 134 21.03 14.43 12.49
CA LEU A 134 21.91 13.73 13.41
C LEU A 134 23.05 14.64 13.84
N ASP A 135 23.50 14.43 15.07
CA ASP A 135 24.74 15.00 15.56
C ASP A 135 25.92 14.26 14.91
N SER A 136 26.91 15.01 14.44
CA SER A 136 28.11 14.40 13.84
C SER A 136 28.96 13.66 14.86
N ASP A 137 28.83 14.02 16.15
CA ASP A 137 29.75 13.57 17.20
C ASP A 137 29.17 12.46 18.07
N SER A 138 27.86 12.49 18.35
CA SER A 138 27.14 11.47 19.15
C SER A 138 26.35 10.46 18.32
N GLY A 139 25.98 10.80 17.08
CA GLY A 139 25.04 10.01 16.29
C GLY A 139 23.60 10.07 16.81
N ASP A 140 23.32 10.92 17.79
CA ASP A 140 21.98 11.12 18.33
C ASP A 140 21.16 12.09 17.46
N LEU A 141 19.83 11.95 17.50
CA LEU A 141 18.92 12.86 16.82
C LEU A 141 18.90 14.22 17.53
N VAL A 142 19.41 15.26 16.84
CA VAL A 142 19.54 16.63 17.38
C VAL A 142 18.25 17.42 17.22
N GLY A 143 17.47 17.16 16.17
CA GLY A 143 16.22 17.85 15.97
C GLY A 143 15.56 17.63 14.62
N HIS A 144 14.27 17.97 14.57
CA HIS A 144 13.50 18.09 13.34
C HIS A 144 13.99 19.28 12.51
N TYR A 145 14.28 19.07 11.23
CA TYR A 145 14.72 20.13 10.32
C TYR A 145 13.58 20.64 9.43
N GLN A 146 12.93 19.73 8.69
CA GLN A 146 11.75 20.06 7.88
C GLN A 146 10.89 18.82 7.62
N ASP A 147 9.63 19.04 7.24
CA ASP A 147 8.77 18.00 6.70
C ASP A 147 9.00 17.89 5.18
N LEU A 148 9.39 16.70 4.71
CA LEU A 148 9.53 16.44 3.27
C LEU A 148 8.17 16.20 2.63
N PHE A 149 7.26 15.55 3.36
CA PHE A 149 5.87 15.37 3.00
C PHE A 149 5.04 15.19 4.27
N LYS A 150 3.85 15.79 4.32
CA LYS A 150 2.91 15.63 5.45
C LYS A 150 1.49 15.92 5.00
N ASP A 151 0.80 14.88 4.56
CA ASP A 151 -0.59 14.99 4.11
C ASP A 151 -1.27 13.61 4.03
N SER A 152 -2.52 13.56 3.56
CA SER A 152 -3.20 12.32 3.18
C SER A 152 -2.40 11.55 2.13
N VAL A 153 -2.43 10.21 2.19
CA VAL A 153 -1.77 9.37 1.18
C VAL A 153 -2.31 9.60 -0.23
N LEU A 154 -3.56 10.08 -0.38
CA LEU A 154 -4.17 10.31 -1.69
C LEU A 154 -3.75 11.62 -2.35
N SER A 155 -3.20 12.58 -1.60
CA SER A 155 -2.69 13.82 -2.20
C SER A 155 -1.29 13.67 -2.80
N LEU A 156 -0.67 12.50 -2.61
CA LEU A 156 0.61 12.16 -3.21
C LEU A 156 0.38 11.62 -4.62
N ASP A 157 0.69 12.41 -5.64
CA ASP A 157 0.70 11.96 -7.04
C ASP A 157 2.01 11.23 -7.40
N ASP A 158 1.99 10.51 -8.53
CA ASP A 158 3.12 9.68 -8.97
C ASP A 158 4.44 10.48 -9.14
N GLU A 159 4.36 11.70 -9.69
CA GLU A 159 5.54 12.50 -9.98
C GLU A 159 6.16 13.06 -8.70
N THR A 160 5.31 13.59 -7.80
CA THR A 160 5.76 14.00 -6.48
C THR A 160 6.31 12.82 -5.69
N ALA A 161 5.71 11.64 -5.78
CA ALA A 161 6.21 10.43 -5.11
C ALA A 161 7.62 10.06 -5.58
N VAL A 162 7.89 10.03 -6.88
CA VAL A 162 9.22 9.72 -7.42
C VAL A 162 10.25 10.71 -6.88
N SER A 163 9.99 12.01 -7.00
CA SER A 163 10.87 13.08 -6.52
C SER A 163 11.12 13.01 -5.02
N LEU A 164 10.07 12.76 -4.24
CA LEU A 164 10.11 12.61 -2.78
C LEU A 164 10.96 11.42 -2.36
N LEU A 165 10.79 10.26 -3.02
CA LEU A 165 11.55 9.04 -2.73
C LEU A 165 13.03 9.18 -3.08
N GLU A 166 13.36 9.79 -4.21
CA GLU A 166 14.74 10.10 -4.59
C GLU A 166 15.41 11.03 -3.57
N LYS A 167 14.71 12.10 -3.17
CA LYS A 167 15.19 13.04 -2.16
C LYS A 167 15.35 12.38 -0.79
N ALA A 168 14.39 11.56 -0.37
CA ALA A 168 14.46 10.84 0.90
C ALA A 168 15.63 9.85 0.95
N ALA A 169 15.86 9.10 -0.14
CA ALA A 169 16.98 8.18 -0.28
C ALA A 169 18.33 8.91 -0.28
N TYR A 170 18.43 10.04 -1.00
CA TYR A 170 19.63 10.87 -1.02
C TYR A 170 19.96 11.39 0.37
N LEU A 171 18.99 12.02 1.05
CA LEU A 171 19.21 12.57 2.40
C LEU A 171 19.58 11.49 3.41
N ASN A 172 18.91 10.33 3.41
CA ASN A 172 19.24 9.25 4.36
C ASN A 172 20.62 8.65 4.14
N SER A 173 21.19 8.80 2.93
CA SER A 173 22.54 8.36 2.61
C SER A 173 23.63 9.29 3.16
N GLU A 174 23.30 10.54 3.46
CA GLU A 174 24.22 11.48 4.09
C GLU A 174 24.37 11.17 5.59
N GLU A 175 25.57 11.36 6.14
CA GLU A 175 25.85 11.09 7.57
C GLU A 175 25.00 11.98 8.48
N LYS A 176 24.76 13.22 8.07
CA LYS A 176 24.07 14.26 8.84
C LYS A 176 22.56 14.05 8.96
N TRP A 177 21.92 13.29 8.07
CA TRP A 177 20.46 13.24 8.02
C TRP A 177 19.90 11.83 8.22
N VAL A 178 18.67 11.79 8.72
CA VAL A 178 17.78 10.64 8.74
C VAL A 178 16.42 11.09 8.23
N THR A 179 15.78 10.27 7.41
CA THR A 179 14.47 10.57 6.85
C THR A 179 13.43 9.55 7.32
N PRO A 180 12.90 9.69 8.55
CA PRO A 180 11.97 8.72 9.09
C PRO A 180 10.63 8.76 8.34
N ILE A 181 9.99 7.59 8.27
CA ILE A 181 8.66 7.41 7.70
C ILE A 181 7.65 7.16 8.80
N PHE A 182 6.52 7.85 8.71
CA PHE A 182 5.37 7.61 9.56
C PHE A 182 4.11 7.50 8.70
N LEU A 183 3.33 6.45 8.92
CA LEU A 183 1.99 6.32 8.38
C LEU A 183 1.03 6.22 9.54
N SER A 184 0.04 7.10 9.61
CA SER A 184 -0.90 7.11 10.71
C SER A 184 -2.34 7.19 10.25
N ARG A 185 -3.21 6.53 11.01
CA ARG A 185 -4.66 6.58 10.90
C ARG A 185 -5.25 6.90 12.27
N ARG A 186 -6.19 7.84 12.29
CA ARG A 186 -6.81 8.32 13.54
C ARG A 186 -8.26 7.87 13.61
N TYR A 187 -8.65 7.36 14.76
CA TYR A 187 -10.02 7.03 15.11
C TYR A 187 -10.48 8.01 16.17
N VAL A 188 -11.72 8.50 16.07
CA VAL A 188 -12.30 9.35 17.12
C VAL A 188 -12.45 8.55 18.41
N SER A 189 -12.12 9.13 19.57
CA SER A 189 -12.15 8.44 20.86
C SER A 189 -13.54 7.86 21.20
N GLU A 190 -14.61 8.59 20.88
CA GLU A 190 -15.99 8.13 21.04
C GLU A 190 -16.27 6.87 20.22
N GLN A 191 -15.81 6.85 18.96
CA GLN A 191 -15.96 5.70 18.08
C GLN A 191 -15.17 4.50 18.61
N ALA A 192 -13.90 4.71 18.96
CA ALA A 192 -13.05 3.67 19.52
C ALA A 192 -13.62 3.10 20.83
N SER A 193 -14.19 3.95 21.69
CA SER A 193 -14.84 3.53 22.93
C SER A 193 -16.14 2.77 22.68
N ALA A 194 -16.94 3.17 21.69
CA ALA A 194 -18.20 2.52 21.36
C ALA A 194 -18.01 1.10 20.78
N MET A 195 -16.85 0.82 20.17
CA MET A 195 -16.54 -0.51 19.61
C MET A 195 -16.41 -1.61 20.67
N GLY A 196 -16.11 -1.27 21.93
CA GLY A 196 -15.87 -2.27 22.97
C GLY A 196 -14.79 -3.27 22.55
N VAL A 197 -15.10 -4.57 22.59
CA VAL A 197 -14.15 -5.65 22.18
C VAL A 197 -13.95 -5.72 20.66
N ALA A 198 -14.90 -5.22 19.85
CA ALA A 198 -14.81 -5.28 18.39
C ALA A 198 -13.66 -4.44 17.83
N ILE A 199 -13.10 -3.51 18.63
CA ILE A 199 -11.90 -2.75 18.26
C ILE A 199 -10.73 -3.67 17.92
N LEU A 200 -10.65 -4.86 18.53
CA LEU A 200 -9.61 -5.83 18.24
C LEU A 200 -9.74 -6.41 16.82
N ASP A 201 -10.96 -6.65 16.32
CA ASP A 201 -11.18 -7.11 14.94
C ASP A 201 -10.77 -6.02 13.96
N VAL A 202 -11.28 -4.81 14.18
CA VAL A 202 -10.99 -3.64 13.33
C VAL A 202 -9.48 -3.40 13.25
N MET A 203 -8.78 -3.39 14.39
CA MET A 203 -7.35 -3.12 14.41
C MET A 203 -6.54 -4.27 13.82
N SER A 204 -6.96 -5.52 14.03
CA SER A 204 -6.34 -6.68 13.37
C SER A 204 -6.43 -6.58 11.85
N ASP A 205 -7.61 -6.27 11.31
CA ASP A 205 -7.81 -6.12 9.86
C ASP A 205 -6.93 -5.00 9.29
N GLN A 206 -6.81 -3.89 10.00
CA GLN A 206 -5.96 -2.77 9.63
C GLN A 206 -4.48 -3.13 9.63
N ILE A 207 -4.01 -3.87 10.63
CA ILE A 207 -2.63 -4.35 10.66
C ILE A 207 -2.36 -5.32 9.50
N VAL A 208 -3.32 -6.19 9.18
CA VAL A 208 -3.22 -7.11 8.03
C VAL A 208 -3.13 -6.36 6.71
N GLU A 209 -3.92 -5.30 6.54
CA GLU A 209 -3.90 -4.41 5.38
C GLU A 209 -2.55 -3.72 5.18
N LEU A 210 -1.84 -3.41 6.27
CA LEU A 210 -0.50 -2.82 6.24
C LEU A 210 0.62 -3.80 5.88
N MET A 211 0.40 -5.12 5.99
CA MET A 211 1.45 -6.12 5.80
C MET A 211 2.16 -6.05 4.43
N PRO A 212 1.47 -5.84 3.29
CA PRO A 212 2.14 -5.71 2.01
C PRO A 212 3.16 -4.55 1.97
N LEU A 213 2.82 -3.41 2.58
CA LEU A 213 3.73 -2.27 2.67
C LEU A 213 4.90 -2.55 3.62
N ILE A 214 4.63 -3.17 4.77
CA ILE A 214 5.67 -3.59 5.72
C ILE A 214 6.65 -4.57 5.05
N ASP A 215 6.14 -5.52 4.27
CA ASP A 215 6.94 -6.49 3.53
C ASP A 215 7.82 -5.84 2.46
N PHE A 216 7.27 -4.82 1.81
CA PHE A 216 8.01 -4.01 0.84
C PHE A 216 9.15 -3.23 1.51
N LEU A 217 8.85 -2.48 2.59
CA LEU A 217 9.82 -1.62 3.28
C LEU A 217 10.95 -2.42 3.95
N THR A 218 10.63 -3.58 4.52
CA THR A 218 11.62 -4.45 5.17
C THR A 218 12.37 -5.36 4.19
N GLY A 219 11.96 -5.38 2.91
CA GLY A 219 12.51 -6.29 1.90
C GLY A 219 12.20 -7.77 2.17
N GLN A 220 11.28 -8.07 3.09
CA GLN A 220 10.84 -9.44 3.38
C GLN A 220 9.93 -9.94 2.25
N LYS A 221 10.53 -10.54 1.21
CA LYS A 221 9.75 -11.25 0.18
C LYS A 221 8.90 -12.34 0.84
N LYS A 222 7.59 -12.37 0.55
CA LYS A 222 6.71 -13.52 0.87
C LYS A 222 7.47 -14.80 0.50
N ARG A 223 7.84 -15.61 1.51
CA ARG A 223 8.37 -16.96 1.28
C ARG A 223 7.36 -17.65 0.37
N LYS A 224 7.76 -17.94 -0.88
CA LYS A 224 6.95 -18.71 -1.82
C LYS A 224 6.43 -19.91 -1.06
N ALA A 225 5.10 -20.00 -0.89
CA ALA A 225 4.48 -21.19 -0.34
C ALA A 225 5.08 -22.39 -1.09
N VAL A 226 5.69 -23.31 -0.36
CA VAL A 226 6.31 -24.51 -0.91
C VAL A 226 5.21 -25.22 -1.70
N LYS A 227 5.27 -25.13 -3.03
CA LYS A 227 4.37 -25.87 -3.91
C LYS A 227 4.62 -27.34 -3.63
N THR A 228 3.70 -27.98 -2.92
CA THR A 228 3.61 -29.43 -2.86
C THR A 228 3.56 -29.95 -4.29
N LYS A 229 4.56 -30.76 -4.63
CA LYS A 229 4.80 -31.37 -5.94
C LYS A 229 3.56 -32.18 -6.33
N LYS A 230 2.64 -31.61 -7.13
CA LYS A 230 1.67 -32.39 -7.89
C LYS A 230 2.38 -32.96 -9.11
N THR A 231 2.40 -34.28 -9.16
CA THR A 231 2.99 -35.15 -10.18
C THR A 231 2.50 -34.76 -11.57
N LYS A 232 3.43 -34.45 -12.48
CA LYS A 232 3.14 -34.18 -13.90
C LYS A 232 2.73 -35.47 -14.61
N SER A 233 1.55 -35.51 -15.22
CA SER A 233 1.27 -36.46 -16.31
C SER A 233 1.81 -35.89 -17.61
N VAL A 234 2.56 -36.72 -18.32
CA VAL A 234 3.24 -36.45 -19.59
C VAL A 234 2.23 -36.40 -20.74
N THR A 235 2.36 -35.43 -21.65
CA THR A 235 1.92 -35.59 -23.04
C THR A 235 2.87 -34.82 -23.95
N ALA A 236 3.29 -35.49 -25.03
CA ALA A 236 4.41 -35.17 -25.90
C ALA A 236 4.13 -34.02 -26.90
N PRO A 237 5.18 -33.45 -27.54
CA PRO A 237 5.12 -32.20 -28.31
C PRO A 237 4.86 -32.45 -29.80
N ILE A 238 4.32 -31.45 -30.51
CA ILE A 238 4.35 -31.40 -31.98
C ILE A 238 4.91 -30.03 -32.43
N LEU A 239 5.74 -30.14 -33.47
CA LEU A 239 6.68 -29.19 -34.08
C LEU A 239 6.05 -27.95 -34.77
N GLN A 240 6.83 -26.86 -34.77
CA GLN A 240 6.82 -25.71 -35.73
C GLN A 240 7.38 -26.16 -37.13
N PRO A 241 7.61 -25.34 -38.20
CA PRO A 241 7.63 -23.85 -38.32
C PRO A 241 7.15 -23.23 -39.67
N ILE A 242 7.24 -21.88 -39.78
CA ILE A 242 7.79 -21.05 -40.90
C ILE A 242 6.98 -19.75 -41.19
N ALA A 243 7.70 -18.63 -41.29
CA ALA A 243 7.33 -17.21 -41.50
C ALA A 243 7.31 -16.82 -43.02
N PRO A 244 7.46 -15.54 -43.49
CA PRO A 244 7.27 -14.18 -42.94
C PRO A 244 6.47 -13.22 -43.91
N ASP A 245 6.60 -11.88 -43.71
CA ASP A 245 6.17 -10.69 -44.51
C ASP A 245 4.76 -10.11 -44.24
N SER A 246 4.51 -8.81 -44.10
CA SER A 246 5.30 -7.57 -44.32
C SER A 246 4.66 -6.36 -43.61
N THR A 247 5.49 -5.48 -43.03
CA THR A 247 5.36 -4.01 -42.81
C THR A 247 4.00 -3.35 -42.50
N GLN A 248 3.93 -2.66 -41.34
CA GLN A 248 3.73 -1.21 -41.28
C GLN A 248 4.19 -0.65 -39.93
N VAL A 249 4.97 0.43 -40.01
CA VAL A 249 5.67 1.13 -38.94
C VAL A 249 4.71 2.06 -38.20
N VAL A 250 4.55 1.90 -36.89
CA VAL A 250 4.11 2.97 -35.98
C VAL A 250 4.95 2.85 -34.71
N THR A 251 5.50 3.99 -34.31
CA THR A 251 6.56 4.18 -33.30
C THR A 251 6.09 3.76 -31.90
N GLU A 252 6.44 2.55 -31.48
CA GLU A 252 6.30 2.10 -30.08
C GLU A 252 7.56 2.52 -29.30
N SER A 253 7.39 3.34 -28.28
CA SER A 253 8.42 3.58 -27.27
C SER A 253 8.57 2.32 -26.42
N ILE A 254 9.81 1.85 -26.30
CA ILE A 254 10.17 0.52 -25.78
C ILE A 254 9.95 0.49 -24.27
N ILE A 255 8.84 -0.12 -23.84
CA ILE A 255 8.76 -0.90 -22.60
C ILE A 255 8.88 -2.36 -23.04
N SER A 256 9.65 -3.19 -22.35
CA SER A 256 9.71 -4.64 -22.61
C SER A 256 8.28 -5.19 -22.67
N VAL A 257 7.89 -5.75 -23.82
CA VAL A 257 6.53 -6.28 -24.08
C VAL A 257 6.11 -7.36 -23.07
N GLU A 258 7.09 -7.95 -22.35
CA GLU A 258 6.84 -8.91 -21.27
C GLU A 258 6.30 -8.27 -19.98
N ASP A 259 6.61 -7.00 -19.70
CA ASP A 259 6.29 -6.32 -18.43
C ASP A 259 5.20 -5.25 -18.58
N GLY A 260 4.93 -4.76 -19.78
CA GLY A 260 3.88 -3.76 -20.01
C GLY A 260 3.77 -3.30 -21.46
N PHE A 261 2.78 -2.44 -21.72
CA PHE A 261 2.62 -1.73 -22.99
C PHE A 261 1.96 -0.36 -22.78
N SER A 262 2.12 0.54 -23.77
CA SER A 262 1.37 1.79 -23.87
C SER A 262 0.58 1.79 -25.17
N TYR A 263 -0.70 2.14 -25.10
CA TYR A 263 -1.61 2.17 -26.24
C TYR A 263 -2.50 3.40 -26.19
N THR A 264 -2.52 4.17 -27.27
CA THR A 264 -3.42 5.31 -27.40
C THR A 264 -4.69 4.91 -28.15
N SER A 265 -5.85 5.17 -27.56
CA SER A 265 -7.17 4.94 -28.17
C SER A 265 -7.92 6.25 -28.35
N GLU A 266 -8.50 6.44 -29.52
CA GLU A 266 -9.51 7.47 -29.75
C GLU A 266 -10.83 7.08 -29.04
N LEU A 267 -11.40 8.01 -28.27
CA LEU A 267 -12.65 7.84 -27.54
C LEU A 267 -13.86 8.20 -28.42
N LYS A 268 -14.68 7.18 -28.69
CA LYS A 268 -15.96 7.33 -29.38
C LYS A 268 -17.07 7.64 -28.36
N PRO A 269 -18.20 8.24 -28.78
CA PRO A 269 -19.34 8.50 -27.89
C PRO A 269 -19.82 7.25 -27.14
N LEU A 270 -19.69 6.07 -27.75
CA LEU A 270 -20.06 4.80 -27.14
C LEU A 270 -19.09 4.38 -26.02
N HIS A 271 -17.80 4.74 -26.12
CA HIS A 271 -16.79 4.46 -25.10
C HIS A 271 -17.10 5.19 -23.80
N LEU A 272 -17.44 6.47 -23.88
CA LEU A 272 -17.86 7.30 -22.75
C LEU A 272 -19.17 6.77 -22.14
N ARG A 273 -20.22 6.66 -22.97
CA ARG A 273 -21.56 6.29 -22.48
C ARG A 273 -21.64 4.91 -21.83
N LYS A 274 -20.82 3.95 -22.29
CA LYS A 274 -20.83 2.56 -21.79
C LYS A 274 -19.63 2.21 -20.92
N GLY A 275 -18.66 3.11 -20.75
CA GLY A 275 -17.48 2.88 -19.90
C GLY A 275 -16.58 1.76 -20.41
N PHE A 276 -16.07 1.89 -21.63
CA PHE A 276 -15.08 0.92 -22.13
C PHE A 276 -14.09 1.51 -23.13
N VAL A 277 -12.89 0.95 -23.16
CA VAL A 277 -11.83 1.30 -24.13
C VAL A 277 -11.48 0.05 -24.94
N ASN A 278 -11.50 0.16 -26.27
CA ASN A 278 -11.15 -0.95 -27.16
C ASN A 278 -9.67 -0.90 -27.49
N MET A 279 -8.96 -1.99 -27.25
CA MET A 279 -7.59 -2.20 -27.69
C MET A 279 -7.54 -3.03 -28.99
N THR A 280 -6.34 -3.21 -29.52
CA THR A 280 -6.08 -4.08 -30.69
C THR A 280 -5.88 -5.54 -30.27
N PRO A 281 -5.99 -6.50 -31.20
CA PRO A 281 -5.77 -7.93 -30.91
C PRO A 281 -4.36 -8.25 -30.39
N LYS A 282 -3.37 -7.42 -30.73
CA LYS A 282 -1.98 -7.57 -30.27
C LYS A 282 -1.84 -7.49 -28.74
N HIS A 283 -2.79 -6.83 -28.06
CA HIS A 283 -2.75 -6.65 -26.61
C HIS A 283 -3.40 -7.78 -25.84
N TRP A 284 -4.28 -8.61 -26.45
CA TRP A 284 -4.95 -9.70 -25.73
C TRP A 284 -3.98 -10.72 -25.10
N PRO A 285 -2.89 -11.15 -25.78
CA PRO A 285 -1.90 -12.05 -25.18
C PRO A 285 -1.33 -11.57 -23.85
N PHE A 286 -1.25 -10.25 -23.63
CA PHE A 286 -0.79 -9.68 -22.37
C PHE A 286 -1.71 -10.03 -21.19
N PHE A 287 -3.03 -10.05 -21.41
CA PHE A 287 -4.05 -10.33 -20.39
C PHE A 287 -4.39 -11.82 -20.26
N SER A 288 -4.07 -12.62 -21.27
CA SER A 288 -4.42 -14.05 -21.28
C SER A 288 -3.51 -14.86 -20.35
N VAL A 289 -4.11 -15.66 -19.47
CA VAL A 289 -3.37 -16.64 -18.65
C VAL A 289 -3.23 -17.97 -19.39
N ASN A 290 -4.26 -18.33 -20.16
CA ASN A 290 -4.32 -19.52 -20.98
C ASN A 290 -5.25 -19.31 -22.19
N SER A 291 -5.31 -20.30 -23.08
CA SER A 291 -6.12 -20.23 -24.31
C SER A 291 -7.63 -20.11 -24.08
N ARG A 292 -8.12 -20.42 -22.87
CA ARG A 292 -9.53 -20.34 -22.46
C ARG A 292 -9.87 -19.06 -21.69
N THR A 293 -8.89 -18.17 -21.47
CA THR A 293 -9.16 -16.91 -20.78
C THR A 293 -10.04 -16.06 -21.70
N GLU A 294 -11.16 -15.58 -21.17
CA GLU A 294 -12.08 -14.68 -21.87
C GLU A 294 -12.20 -13.34 -21.15
N THR A 295 -12.03 -13.35 -19.83
CA THR A 295 -12.09 -12.17 -18.97
C THR A 295 -10.91 -12.18 -18.00
N ARG A 296 -10.31 -11.01 -17.79
CA ARG A 296 -9.23 -10.80 -16.83
C ARG A 296 -9.56 -9.61 -15.94
N GLN A 297 -9.56 -9.80 -14.62
CA GLN A 297 -9.69 -8.68 -13.68
C GLN A 297 -8.43 -7.82 -13.72
N VAL A 298 -8.61 -6.50 -13.67
CA VAL A 298 -7.52 -5.52 -13.74
C VAL A 298 -7.79 -4.38 -12.76
N THR A 299 -6.72 -3.79 -12.25
CA THR A 299 -6.79 -2.61 -11.38
C THR A 299 -6.58 -1.37 -12.24
N VAL A 300 -7.57 -0.49 -12.33
CA VAL A 300 -7.44 0.79 -13.06
C VAL A 300 -7.00 1.88 -12.10
N TYR A 301 -5.98 2.62 -12.50
CA TYR A 301 -5.46 3.78 -11.79
C TYR A 301 -5.81 5.06 -12.52
N TYR A 302 -6.48 5.98 -11.83
CA TYR A 302 -6.87 7.30 -12.32
C TYR A 302 -6.87 8.30 -11.16
N GLU A 303 -6.28 9.50 -11.34
CA GLU A 303 -6.26 10.58 -10.33
C GLU A 303 -5.90 10.15 -8.89
N GLY A 304 -4.91 9.26 -8.71
CA GLY A 304 -4.52 8.80 -7.37
C GLY A 304 -5.41 7.69 -6.79
N ILE A 305 -6.47 7.28 -7.48
CA ILE A 305 -7.43 6.26 -7.04
C ILE A 305 -7.18 4.94 -7.76
N TYR A 306 -7.23 3.84 -7.01
CA TYR A 306 -7.13 2.47 -7.51
C TYR A 306 -8.50 1.80 -7.48
N ASP A 307 -9.00 1.39 -8.64
CA ASP A 307 -10.27 0.68 -8.80
C ASP A 307 -10.02 -0.77 -9.25
N LYS A 308 -10.47 -1.73 -8.43
CA LYS A 308 -10.28 -3.17 -8.65
C LYS A 308 -11.48 -3.86 -9.31
N ASP A 309 -12.53 -3.10 -9.64
CA ASP A 309 -13.79 -3.61 -10.20
C ASP A 309 -13.81 -3.58 -11.74
N CYS A 310 -12.69 -3.21 -12.35
CA CYS A 310 -12.50 -3.18 -13.79
C CYS A 310 -12.04 -4.53 -14.35
N ALA A 311 -12.35 -4.80 -15.62
CA ALA A 311 -11.98 -6.05 -16.27
C ALA A 311 -11.62 -5.86 -17.74
N VAL A 312 -10.74 -6.69 -18.28
CA VAL A 312 -10.47 -6.78 -19.72
C VAL A 312 -11.12 -8.01 -20.30
N TRP A 313 -11.95 -7.81 -21.32
CA TRP A 313 -12.67 -8.87 -22.03
C TRP A 313 -12.05 -9.15 -23.39
N ARG A 314 -11.99 -10.43 -23.76
CA ARG A 314 -11.65 -10.90 -25.09
C ARG A 314 -12.88 -10.83 -25.98
N MET A 315 -12.83 -10.00 -27.01
CA MET A 315 -13.89 -9.90 -28.00
C MET A 315 -13.65 -10.90 -29.13
N VAL A 316 -14.41 -12.00 -29.12
CA VAL A 316 -14.44 -13.02 -30.18
C VAL A 316 -15.29 -12.49 -31.36
N PRO A 317 -14.94 -12.76 -32.64
CA PRO A 317 -13.84 -13.63 -33.11
C PRO A 317 -12.50 -12.93 -33.31
N ASN A 318 -12.43 -11.61 -33.17
CA ASN A 318 -11.25 -10.82 -33.59
C ASN A 318 -10.16 -10.71 -32.51
N ASP A 319 -10.29 -11.40 -31.39
CA ASP A 319 -9.37 -11.37 -30.24
C ASP A 319 -9.02 -9.97 -29.73
N ARG A 320 -9.91 -8.99 -29.93
CA ARG A 320 -9.68 -7.63 -29.43
C ARG A 320 -9.82 -7.63 -27.91
N ALA A 321 -8.87 -7.03 -27.22
CA ALA A 321 -9.01 -6.74 -25.80
C ALA A 321 -9.90 -5.51 -25.61
N ARG A 322 -10.89 -5.58 -24.73
CA ARG A 322 -11.75 -4.46 -24.33
C ARG A 322 -11.62 -4.24 -22.83
N LEU A 323 -11.11 -3.09 -22.43
CA LEU A 323 -11.16 -2.65 -21.04
C LEU A 323 -12.57 -2.19 -20.71
N VAL A 324 -13.22 -2.85 -19.77
CA VAL A 324 -14.52 -2.50 -19.19
C VAL A 324 -14.26 -1.82 -17.86
N LEU A 325 -14.79 -0.61 -17.72
CA LEU A 325 -14.60 0.26 -16.57
C LEU A 325 -15.71 0.04 -15.54
N SER A 326 -15.37 0.20 -14.25
CA SER A 326 -16.35 0.26 -13.17
C SER A 326 -17.25 1.50 -13.34
N PRO A 327 -18.42 1.57 -12.65
CA PRO A 327 -19.26 2.77 -12.66
C PRO A 327 -18.52 4.03 -12.25
N THR A 328 -17.60 3.94 -11.29
CA THR A 328 -16.82 5.08 -10.76
C THR A 328 -15.82 5.59 -11.80
N VAL A 329 -15.02 4.69 -12.39
CA VAL A 329 -14.04 5.07 -13.42
C VAL A 329 -14.73 5.54 -14.69
N LYS A 330 -15.89 4.98 -15.01
CA LYS A 330 -16.73 5.46 -16.11
C LYS A 330 -17.16 6.91 -15.89
N GLN A 331 -17.66 7.24 -14.70
CA GLN A 331 -18.11 8.60 -14.39
C GLN A 331 -16.94 9.58 -14.55
N TRP A 332 -15.78 9.23 -14.01
CA TRP A 332 -14.55 10.00 -14.19
C TRP A 332 -14.19 10.19 -15.68
N LEU A 333 -14.28 9.14 -16.49
CA LEU A 333 -13.99 9.22 -17.93
C LEU A 333 -14.99 10.14 -18.66
N GLU A 334 -16.27 10.12 -18.27
CA GLU A 334 -17.33 10.96 -18.84
C GLU A 334 -17.17 12.44 -18.47
N ASP A 335 -16.67 12.72 -17.25
CA ASP A 335 -16.48 14.08 -16.75
C ASP A 335 -15.22 14.74 -17.33
N ASN A 336 -14.18 13.96 -17.70
CA ASN A 336 -12.87 14.48 -18.11
C ASN A 336 -12.58 14.40 -19.62
N PHE A 337 -13.36 13.63 -20.39
CA PHE A 337 -13.10 13.43 -21.82
C PHE A 337 -14.33 13.73 -22.68
N HIS A 338 -14.08 14.31 -23.84
CA HIS A 338 -15.06 14.52 -24.90
C HIS A 338 -14.94 13.49 -26.01
N SER A 339 -15.94 13.50 -26.89
CA SER A 339 -15.94 12.64 -28.06
C SER A 339 -14.83 13.08 -29.03
N SER A 340 -14.01 12.14 -29.50
CA SER A 340 -12.79 12.32 -30.32
C SER A 340 -11.51 12.62 -29.54
N ASP A 341 -11.56 12.70 -28.21
CA ASP A 341 -10.36 12.80 -27.40
C ASP A 341 -9.58 11.49 -27.41
N HIS A 342 -8.29 11.57 -27.12
CA HIS A 342 -7.42 10.39 -27.06
C HIS A 342 -7.10 10.06 -25.61
N VAL A 343 -7.30 8.80 -25.24
CA VAL A 343 -6.88 8.26 -23.94
C VAL A 343 -5.67 7.36 -24.13
N GLN A 344 -4.65 7.58 -23.32
CA GLN A 344 -3.50 6.70 -23.23
C GLN A 344 -3.79 5.62 -22.18
N VAL A 345 -3.68 4.36 -22.61
CA VAL A 345 -3.79 3.17 -21.79
C VAL A 345 -2.39 2.64 -21.56
N VAL A 346 -1.88 2.75 -20.33
CA VAL A 346 -0.59 2.18 -19.94
C VAL A 346 -0.85 0.95 -19.08
N ALA A 347 -0.60 -0.23 -19.63
CA ALA A 347 -0.81 -1.50 -18.93
C ALA A 347 0.52 -2.08 -18.45
N ARG A 348 0.56 -2.60 -17.22
CA ARG A 348 1.76 -3.19 -16.60
C ARG A 348 1.40 -4.44 -15.82
N LYS A 349 2.25 -5.47 -15.92
CA LYS A 349 2.18 -6.67 -15.08
C LYS A 349 2.92 -6.39 -13.79
N LEU A 350 2.28 -6.71 -12.68
CA LEU A 350 2.80 -6.55 -11.34
C LEU A 350 3.06 -7.93 -10.72
N ASP A 351 3.77 -7.94 -9.59
CA ASP A 351 4.04 -9.17 -8.85
C ASP A 351 2.75 -9.89 -8.46
N GLY A 352 2.73 -11.21 -8.60
CA GLY A 352 1.54 -12.02 -8.30
C GLY A 352 0.53 -12.13 -9.45
N ASP A 353 0.94 -11.84 -10.69
CA ASP A 353 0.11 -11.94 -11.91
C ASP A 353 -0.98 -10.85 -11.99
N GLU A 354 -0.93 -9.83 -11.13
CA GLU A 354 -1.85 -8.69 -11.17
C GLU A 354 -1.53 -7.76 -12.36
N ILE A 355 -2.56 -7.14 -12.94
CA ILE A 355 -2.41 -6.21 -14.05
C ILE A 355 -2.98 -4.86 -13.65
N GLN A 356 -2.13 -3.82 -13.72
CA GLN A 356 -2.53 -2.44 -13.53
C GLN A 356 -2.67 -1.75 -14.88
N ILE A 357 -3.69 -0.90 -15.01
CA ILE A 357 -3.91 -0.04 -16.17
C ILE A 357 -4.04 1.40 -15.70
N SER A 358 -3.14 2.26 -16.14
CA SER A 358 -3.28 3.71 -15.94
C SER A 358 -3.96 4.34 -17.14
N LEU A 359 -4.96 5.19 -16.88
CA LEU A 359 -5.60 6.01 -17.91
C LEU A 359 -5.08 7.44 -17.80
N LYS A 360 -4.50 7.96 -18.88
CA LYS A 360 -3.99 9.34 -18.94
C LYS A 360 -4.57 10.08 -20.16
N PRO A 361 -4.88 11.38 -20.04
CA PRO A 361 -5.16 12.19 -21.21
C PRO A 361 -3.91 12.29 -22.09
N VAL A 362 -4.10 12.33 -23.41
CA VAL A 362 -3.03 12.64 -24.36
C VAL A 362 -3.07 14.15 -24.59
N GLU A 363 -2.02 14.86 -24.17
CA GLU A 363 -1.85 16.30 -24.44
C GLU A 363 -1.75 16.64 -25.93
#